data_AF-A0A7E6FJS8-F1
#
_entry.id   AF-A0A7E6FJS8-F1
#
_cell.length_a   1.000
_cell.length_b   1.000
_cell.length_c   1.000
_cell.angle_alpha   90.00
_cell.angle_beta   90.00
_cell.angle_gamma   90.00
#
_symmetry.space_group_name_H-M   'P 1'
#
loop_
_entity.id
_entity.type
_entity.pdbx_description
1 polymer ?
#
loop_
_entity_poly.entity_id
_entity_poly.type
_entity_poly.pdbx_seq_one_letter_code
_entity_poly.pdbx_strand_id
1 'polypeptide(L)'
;MPLFGKSPKSPQELIKSLRDAMLSLSKEPGRGDKKSDKASEEVSKNLNIIRNMLYGSGDQEPHTEVVAQLAQEMYNGNMFQVLIKNLNKIDFEGRKDVVAIFNNLLRRQIGSRSPTVEYICTRPEILFDLIKGYDQQEIALNCGMMLRECCRYEPLAKIMLYSDEFYKFFHYVEMSTFDIASDAFSTFKELLTKHKMLSAEFLENNYDKVFETYQRLLNSENYVTRRQALKLLGELLLDRHNFTIMTRYITNPDNLKLMMNMLREKSRNIQFEAFHVFKVSFSLYSNTS
;
A
#
# COMPACT_ATOMS: atom_id res chain seq x y z
N MET A 1 0.36 -53.49 4.13
CA MET A 1 0.63 -52.40 5.08
C MET A 1 0.48 -51.08 4.34
N PRO A 2 -0.58 -50.29 4.55
CA PRO A 2 -0.66 -48.95 4.00
C PRO A 2 0.27 -48.04 4.81
N LEU A 3 1.12 -47.29 4.10
CA LEU A 3 2.05 -46.31 4.64
C LEU A 3 1.31 -45.21 5.39
N PHE A 4 1.69 -44.97 6.65
CA PHE A 4 1.27 -43.83 7.46
C PHE A 4 1.79 -42.52 6.84
N GLY A 5 1.01 -41.92 5.94
CA GLY A 5 1.11 -40.49 5.66
C GLY A 5 0.56 -39.72 6.86
N LYS A 6 1.28 -38.72 7.38
CA LYS A 6 0.74 -37.81 8.40
C LYS A 6 -0.56 -37.20 7.87
N SER A 7 -1.62 -37.22 8.68
CA SER A 7 -2.88 -36.55 8.36
C SER A 7 -2.63 -35.08 8.04
N PRO A 8 -3.34 -34.49 7.05
CA PRO A 8 -3.19 -33.07 6.74
C PRO A 8 -3.48 -32.24 8.00
N LYS A 9 -2.63 -31.25 8.28
CA LYS A 9 -2.81 -30.34 9.42
C LYS A 9 -4.15 -29.62 9.29
N SER A 10 -4.89 -29.50 10.40
CA SER A 10 -6.07 -28.62 10.42
C SER A 10 -5.66 -27.15 10.27
N PRO A 11 -6.55 -26.24 9.84
CA PRO A 11 -6.22 -24.81 9.75
C PRO A 11 -5.70 -24.24 11.08
N GLN A 12 -6.27 -24.66 12.20
CA GLN A 12 -5.83 -24.24 13.54
C GLN A 12 -4.41 -24.70 13.86
N GLU A 13 -4.10 -25.98 13.62
CA GLU A 13 -2.75 -26.52 13.82
C GLU A 13 -1.72 -25.85 12.90
N LEU A 14 -2.13 -25.53 11.67
CA LEU A 14 -1.28 -24.88 10.68
C LEU A 14 -0.93 -23.46 11.08
N ILE A 15 -1.92 -22.65 11.50
CA ILE A 15 -1.69 -21.29 11.98
C ILE A 15 -0.87 -21.28 13.27
N LYS A 16 -1.14 -22.20 14.20
CA LYS A 16 -0.33 -22.34 15.42
C LYS A 16 1.14 -22.67 15.09
N SER A 17 1.37 -23.66 14.22
CA SER A 17 2.71 -24.06 13.77
C SER A 17 3.43 -22.91 13.06
N LEU A 18 2.75 -22.16 12.19
CA LEU A 18 3.32 -20.97 11.55
C LEU A 18 3.71 -19.91 12.59
N ARG A 19 2.83 -19.65 13.58
CA ARG A 19 3.11 -18.67 14.62
C ARG A 19 4.33 -19.06 15.48
N ASP A 20 4.43 -20.32 15.88
CA ASP A 20 5.54 -20.83 16.69
C ASP A 20 6.87 -20.76 15.92
N ALA A 21 6.84 -21.06 14.61
CA ALA A 21 7.98 -20.93 13.71
C ALA A 21 8.39 -19.46 13.53
N MET A 22 7.43 -18.55 13.32
CA MET A 22 7.68 -17.11 13.22
C MET A 22 8.26 -16.52 14.53
N LEU A 23 7.77 -16.97 15.69
CA LEU A 23 8.33 -16.56 16.98
C LEU A 23 9.77 -17.04 17.14
N SER A 24 10.09 -18.25 16.69
CA SER A 24 11.45 -18.77 16.70
C SER A 24 12.37 -17.99 15.77
N LEU A 25 11.88 -17.63 14.58
CA LEU A 25 12.59 -16.80 13.60
C LEU A 25 12.74 -15.34 14.06
N SER A 26 11.83 -14.83 14.88
CA SER A 26 11.86 -13.46 15.37
C SER A 26 12.97 -13.19 16.40
N LYS A 27 13.51 -14.23 17.05
CA LYS A 27 14.61 -14.10 18.02
C LYS A 27 15.92 -13.78 17.30
N GLU A 28 16.76 -12.94 17.90
CA GLU A 28 18.05 -12.63 17.30
C GLU A 28 18.88 -13.92 17.16
N PRO A 29 19.51 -14.15 15.99
CA PRO A 29 20.27 -15.36 15.77
C PRO A 29 21.52 -15.34 16.67
N GLY A 30 21.64 -16.35 17.54
CA GLY A 30 22.95 -16.75 18.04
C GLY A 30 23.81 -17.23 16.87
N ARG A 31 25.13 -16.94 16.88
CA ARG A 31 26.04 -17.38 15.80
C ARG A 31 25.90 -18.90 15.53
N GLY A 32 25.47 -19.27 14.32
CA GLY A 32 25.47 -20.65 13.82
C GLY A 32 24.25 -21.51 14.18
N ASP A 33 23.09 -20.90 14.43
CA ASP A 33 21.95 -21.61 15.00
C ASP A 33 21.16 -22.45 13.96
N LYS A 34 21.44 -23.76 13.87
CA LYS A 34 20.65 -24.75 13.10
C LYS A 34 19.14 -24.68 13.37
N LYS A 35 18.74 -24.05 14.48
CA LYS A 35 17.35 -23.81 14.86
C LYS A 35 16.68 -22.74 13.99
N SER A 36 17.43 -21.71 13.56
CA SER A 36 16.92 -20.65 12.69
C SER A 36 16.61 -21.18 11.29
N ASP A 37 17.51 -21.99 10.71
CA ASP A 37 17.30 -22.58 9.39
C ASP A 37 16.06 -23.48 9.36
N LYS A 38 15.88 -24.30 10.41
CA LYS A 38 14.68 -25.13 10.58
C LYS A 38 13.40 -24.29 10.71
N ALA A 39 13.47 -23.18 11.45
CA ALA A 39 12.33 -22.28 11.60
C ALA A 39 11.97 -21.63 10.26
N SER A 40 12.96 -21.20 9.48
CA SER A 40 12.76 -20.66 8.14
C SER A 40 12.10 -21.69 7.22
N GLU A 41 12.60 -22.92 7.16
CA GLU A 41 12.03 -24.00 6.34
C GLU A 41 10.57 -24.31 6.74
N GLU A 42 10.28 -24.32 8.05
CA GLU A 42 8.93 -24.53 8.55
C GLU A 42 7.98 -23.36 8.21
N VAL A 43 8.47 -22.11 8.25
CA VAL A 43 7.71 -20.94 7.79
C VAL A 43 7.35 -21.05 6.31
N SER A 44 8.34 -21.28 5.43
CA SER A 44 8.10 -21.38 3.99
C SER A 44 7.14 -22.53 3.66
N LYS A 45 7.31 -23.68 4.32
CA LYS A 45 6.41 -24.83 4.15
C LYS A 45 4.97 -24.51 4.57
N ASN A 46 4.79 -23.91 5.75
CA ASN A 46 3.45 -23.59 6.25
C ASN A 46 2.77 -22.51 5.38
N LEU A 47 3.50 -21.47 4.96
CA LEU A 47 2.99 -20.44 4.05
C LEU A 47 2.53 -21.05 2.71
N ASN A 48 3.32 -21.97 2.14
CA ASN A 48 2.95 -22.63 0.90
C ASN A 48 1.65 -23.44 1.03
N ILE A 49 1.50 -24.18 2.15
CA ILE A 49 0.27 -24.95 2.42
C ILE A 49 -0.93 -24.00 2.57
N ILE A 50 -0.80 -22.90 3.32
CA ILE A 50 -1.86 -21.90 3.49
C ILE A 50 -2.25 -21.31 2.13
N ARG A 51 -1.28 -20.94 1.30
CA ARG A 51 -1.54 -20.43 -0.05
C ARG A 51 -2.33 -21.45 -0.87
N ASN A 52 -1.91 -22.70 -0.91
CA ASN A 52 -2.60 -23.74 -1.69
C ASN A 52 -4.02 -24.00 -1.16
N MET A 53 -4.27 -23.87 0.15
CA MET A 53 -5.63 -23.94 0.72
C MET A 53 -6.52 -22.78 0.24
N LEU A 54 -5.96 -21.59 0.00
CA LEU A 54 -6.69 -20.40 -0.42
C LEU A 54 -6.96 -20.34 -1.93
N TYR A 55 -6.03 -20.87 -2.74
CA TYR A 55 -6.10 -20.81 -4.20
C TYR A 55 -6.56 -22.13 -4.85
N GLY A 56 -6.59 -23.22 -4.09
CA GLY A 56 -6.75 -24.56 -4.64
C GLY A 56 -5.42 -25.12 -5.16
N SER A 57 -5.43 -26.40 -5.55
CA SER A 57 -4.27 -27.08 -6.13
C SER A 57 -4.69 -27.87 -7.36
N GLY A 58 -4.11 -27.53 -8.52
CA GLY A 58 -4.49 -28.15 -9.79
C GLY A 58 -5.94 -27.81 -10.17
N ASP A 59 -6.76 -28.84 -10.38
CA ASP A 59 -8.16 -28.71 -10.79
C ASP A 59 -9.16 -28.65 -9.61
N GLN A 60 -8.68 -28.64 -8.36
CA GLN A 60 -9.56 -28.60 -7.18
C GLN A 60 -9.73 -27.17 -6.67
N GLU A 61 -10.98 -26.70 -6.68
CA GLU A 61 -11.38 -25.44 -6.06
C GLU A 61 -11.20 -25.47 -4.54
N PRO A 62 -10.86 -24.33 -3.91
CA PRO A 62 -10.69 -24.25 -2.47
C PRO A 62 -12.00 -24.52 -1.72
N HIS A 63 -11.95 -25.41 -0.72
CA HIS A 63 -13.08 -25.70 0.15
C HIS A 63 -13.45 -24.48 1.01
N THR A 64 -14.64 -23.92 0.80
CA THR A 64 -15.10 -22.67 1.42
C THR A 64 -15.07 -22.70 2.96
N GLU A 65 -15.42 -23.83 3.57
CA GLU A 65 -15.37 -24.03 5.02
C GLU A 65 -13.95 -23.99 5.58
N VAL A 66 -13.00 -24.63 4.88
CA VAL A 66 -11.57 -24.62 5.24
C VAL A 66 -11.01 -23.20 5.17
N VAL A 67 -11.36 -22.45 4.12
CA VAL A 67 -10.96 -21.04 3.97
C VAL A 67 -11.57 -20.18 5.09
N ALA A 68 -12.82 -20.43 5.47
CA ALA A 68 -13.47 -19.71 6.56
C ALA A 68 -12.77 -19.96 7.91
N GLN A 69 -12.46 -21.23 8.22
CA GLN A 69 -11.74 -21.59 9.43
C GLN A 69 -10.32 -21.00 9.44
N LEU A 70 -9.60 -21.10 8.32
CA LEU A 70 -8.26 -20.51 8.17
C LEU A 70 -8.27 -19.00 8.39
N ALA A 71 -9.23 -18.28 7.78
CA ALA A 71 -9.36 -16.84 7.96
C ALA A 71 -9.62 -16.48 9.43
N GLN A 72 -10.51 -17.23 10.10
CA GLN A 72 -10.80 -17.01 11.52
C GLN A 72 -9.56 -17.21 12.41
N GLU A 73 -8.78 -18.27 12.15
CA GLU A 73 -7.54 -18.54 12.88
C GLU A 73 -6.46 -17.48 12.61
N MET A 74 -6.36 -16.96 11.37
CA MET A 74 -5.49 -15.83 11.04
C MET A 74 -5.83 -14.59 11.87
N TYR A 75 -7.12 -14.28 12.05
CA TYR A 75 -7.58 -13.14 12.85
C TYR A 75 -7.30 -13.35 14.35
N ASN A 76 -7.69 -14.51 14.89
CA ASN A 76 -7.49 -14.87 16.30
C ASN A 76 -5.99 -14.89 16.66
N GLY A 77 -5.16 -15.33 15.73
CA GLY A 77 -3.71 -15.39 15.88
C GLY A 77 -2.99 -14.05 15.71
N ASN A 78 -3.69 -12.97 15.31
CA ASN A 78 -3.07 -11.72 14.86
C ASN A 78 -1.97 -11.94 13.81
N MET A 79 -2.17 -12.93 12.93
CA MET A 79 -1.09 -13.42 12.06
C MET A 79 -0.64 -12.40 11.03
N PHE A 80 -1.53 -11.54 10.54
CA PHE A 80 -1.13 -10.46 9.62
C PHE A 80 -0.05 -9.57 10.22
N GLN A 81 -0.24 -9.14 11.48
CA GLN A 81 0.73 -8.28 12.16
C GLN A 81 2.05 -9.03 12.40
N VAL A 82 2.00 -10.31 12.80
CA VAL A 82 3.20 -11.13 13.00
C VAL A 82 4.00 -11.28 11.71
N LEU A 83 3.31 -11.58 10.59
CA LEU A 83 3.94 -11.75 9.29
C LEU A 83 4.54 -10.45 8.75
N ILE A 84 3.80 -9.34 8.83
CA ILE A 84 4.25 -8.03 8.32
C ILE A 84 5.46 -7.53 9.12
N LYS A 85 5.43 -7.59 10.46
CA LYS A 85 6.55 -7.13 11.31
C LYS A 85 7.84 -7.93 11.14
N ASN A 86 7.75 -9.15 10.63
CA ASN A 86 8.90 -10.04 10.43
C ASN A 86 9.10 -10.38 8.95
N LEU A 87 8.52 -9.61 8.03
CA LEU A 87 8.51 -9.92 6.60
C LEU A 87 9.95 -10.00 6.03
N ASN A 88 10.85 -9.16 6.54
CA ASN A 88 12.27 -9.16 6.20
C ASN A 88 13.02 -10.43 6.62
N LYS A 89 12.49 -11.19 7.59
CA LYS A 89 13.09 -12.46 8.03
C LYS A 89 12.61 -13.66 7.21
N ILE A 90 11.51 -13.50 6.49
CA ILE A 90 10.95 -14.54 5.61
C ILE A 90 11.76 -14.57 4.32
N ASP A 91 11.97 -15.76 3.76
CA ASP A 91 12.67 -15.95 2.49
C ASP A 91 11.89 -15.35 1.31
N PHE A 92 12.56 -15.20 0.16
CA PHE A 92 12.00 -14.50 -1.00
C PHE A 92 10.67 -15.08 -1.50
N GLU A 93 10.57 -16.42 -1.62
CA GLU A 93 9.31 -17.06 -2.04
C GLU A 93 8.26 -16.98 -0.95
N GLY A 94 8.65 -17.16 0.33
CA GLY A 94 7.74 -16.96 1.46
C GLY A 94 7.12 -15.55 1.50
N ARG A 95 7.86 -14.49 1.16
CA ARG A 95 7.31 -13.12 1.07
C ARG A 95 6.24 -12.98 -0.02
N LYS A 96 6.41 -13.66 -1.16
CA LYS A 96 5.39 -13.71 -2.22
C LYS A 96 4.15 -14.44 -1.74
N ASP A 97 4.33 -15.55 -1.03
CA ASP A 97 3.23 -16.30 -0.43
C ASP A 97 2.47 -15.45 0.59
N VAL A 98 3.16 -14.67 1.43
CA VAL A 98 2.51 -13.72 2.36
C VAL A 98 1.65 -12.70 1.62
N VAL A 99 2.17 -12.09 0.54
CA VAL A 99 1.40 -11.13 -0.27
C VAL A 99 0.16 -11.78 -0.87
N ALA A 100 0.30 -13.00 -1.42
CA ALA A 100 -0.81 -13.74 -2.00
C ALA A 100 -1.89 -14.08 -0.95
N ILE A 101 -1.48 -14.59 0.22
CA ILE A 101 -2.37 -14.92 1.34
C ILE A 101 -3.10 -13.67 1.83
N PHE A 102 -2.36 -12.57 2.07
CA PHE A 102 -2.93 -11.30 2.53
C PHE A 102 -3.99 -10.78 1.55
N ASN A 103 -3.65 -10.72 0.26
CA ASN A 103 -4.54 -10.17 -0.76
C ASN A 103 -5.77 -11.06 -1.00
N ASN A 104 -5.62 -12.38 -0.95
CA ASN A 104 -6.74 -13.32 -1.07
C ASN A 104 -7.73 -13.13 0.09
N LEU A 105 -7.22 -13.14 1.33
CA LEU A 105 -8.07 -12.95 2.51
C LEU A 105 -8.70 -11.55 2.53
N LEU A 106 -7.98 -10.50 2.13
CA LEU A 106 -8.52 -9.15 2.05
C LEU A 106 -9.73 -9.06 1.09
N ARG A 107 -9.67 -9.78 -0.04
CA ARG A 107 -10.73 -9.84 -1.05
C ARG A 107 -11.92 -10.73 -0.66
N ARG A 108 -11.80 -11.53 0.41
CA ARG A 108 -12.85 -12.44 0.84
C ARG A 108 -14.10 -11.69 1.31
N GLN A 109 -15.26 -12.13 0.81
CA GLN A 109 -16.58 -11.61 1.20
C GLN A 109 -17.46 -12.69 1.82
N ILE A 110 -18.32 -12.28 2.75
CA ILE A 110 -19.42 -13.09 3.28
C ILE A 110 -20.70 -12.28 3.12
N GLY A 111 -21.48 -12.60 2.10
CA GLY A 111 -22.57 -11.73 1.64
C GLY A 111 -22.02 -10.38 1.19
N SER A 112 -22.52 -9.29 1.77
CA SER A 112 -22.03 -7.92 1.51
C SER A 112 -20.87 -7.48 2.40
N ARG A 113 -20.46 -8.30 3.37
CA ARG A 113 -19.42 -7.94 4.34
C ARG A 113 -18.05 -8.39 3.85
N SER A 114 -17.02 -7.62 4.22
CA SER A 114 -15.61 -7.94 3.99
C SER A 114 -14.91 -8.13 5.34
N PRO A 115 -14.90 -9.36 5.91
CA PRO A 115 -14.43 -9.59 7.28
C PRO A 115 -12.99 -9.13 7.54
N THR A 116 -12.09 -9.29 6.56
CA THR A 116 -10.68 -8.86 6.70
C THR A 116 -10.56 -7.34 6.74
N VAL A 117 -11.38 -6.62 5.96
CA VAL A 117 -11.42 -5.15 5.99
C VAL A 117 -11.88 -4.68 7.37
N GLU A 118 -12.97 -5.27 7.88
CA GLU A 118 -13.49 -4.97 9.22
C GLU A 118 -12.45 -5.28 10.31
N TYR A 119 -11.73 -6.41 10.19
CA TYR A 119 -10.65 -6.76 11.10
C TYR A 119 -9.52 -5.72 11.10
N ILE A 120 -9.04 -5.30 9.92
CA ILE A 120 -7.97 -4.30 9.81
C ILE A 120 -8.44 -2.92 10.33
N CYS A 121 -9.70 -2.55 10.15
CA CYS A 121 -10.25 -1.32 10.74
C CYS A 121 -10.13 -1.29 12.27
N THR A 122 -10.16 -2.44 12.94
CA THR A 122 -9.95 -2.55 14.41
C THR A 122 -8.48 -2.61 14.82
N ARG A 123 -7.55 -2.71 13.86
CA ARG A 123 -6.10 -2.88 14.06
C ARG A 123 -5.31 -2.09 13.01
N PRO A 124 -5.41 -0.76 13.02
CA PRO A 124 -4.81 0.11 12.01
C PRO A 124 -3.28 0.01 11.95
N GLU A 125 -2.64 -0.51 13.00
CA GLU A 125 -1.19 -0.76 13.06
C GLU A 125 -0.71 -1.64 11.90
N ILE A 126 -1.56 -2.53 11.37
CA ILE A 126 -1.26 -3.35 10.19
C ILE A 126 -0.96 -2.45 8.98
N LEU A 127 -1.76 -1.40 8.76
CA LEU A 127 -1.58 -0.46 7.66
C LEU A 127 -0.33 0.39 7.87
N PHE A 128 -0.07 0.82 9.11
CA PHE A 128 1.09 1.64 9.45
C PHE A 128 2.41 0.85 9.35
N ASP A 129 2.43 -0.40 9.78
CA ASP A 129 3.58 -1.30 9.63
C ASP A 129 3.86 -1.56 8.13
N LEU A 130 2.82 -1.69 7.30
CA LEU A 130 2.98 -1.78 5.85
C LEU A 130 3.56 -0.48 5.23
N ILE A 131 3.09 0.70 5.64
CA ILE A 131 3.63 1.99 5.15
C ILE A 131 5.12 2.12 5.55
N LYS A 132 5.48 1.73 6.78
CA LYS A 132 6.87 1.69 7.26
C LYS A 132 7.72 0.64 6.53
N GLY A 133 7.09 -0.32 5.85
CA GLY A 133 7.79 -1.29 5.02
C GLY A 133 8.62 -0.67 3.89
N TYR A 134 8.28 0.54 3.42
CA TYR A 134 9.09 1.27 2.45
C TYR A 134 10.47 1.70 3.00
N ASP A 135 10.64 1.80 4.33
CA ASP A 135 11.95 2.04 4.96
C ASP A 135 12.92 0.86 4.77
N GLN A 136 12.40 -0.33 4.41
CA GLN A 136 13.17 -1.56 4.24
C GLN A 136 13.18 -2.00 2.77
N GLN A 137 14.28 -1.71 2.07
CA GLN A 137 14.39 -1.94 0.62
C GLN A 137 14.01 -3.36 0.18
N GLU A 138 14.35 -4.37 0.99
CA GLU A 138 14.15 -5.79 0.70
C GLU A 138 12.67 -6.24 0.66
N ILE A 139 11.79 -5.49 1.33
CA ILE A 139 10.36 -5.82 1.46
C ILE A 139 9.44 -4.71 0.95
N ALA A 140 9.98 -3.55 0.57
CA ALA A 140 9.21 -2.37 0.17
C ALA A 140 8.16 -2.70 -0.92
N LEU A 141 8.54 -3.45 -1.96
CA LEU A 141 7.63 -3.83 -3.04
C LEU A 141 6.55 -4.81 -2.56
N ASN A 142 6.86 -5.72 -1.63
CA ASN A 142 5.86 -6.61 -1.02
C ASN A 142 4.83 -5.81 -0.22
N CYS A 143 5.30 -4.84 0.58
CA CYS A 143 4.44 -3.94 1.32
C CYS A 143 3.57 -3.08 0.40
N GLY A 144 4.15 -2.53 -0.67
CA GLY A 144 3.42 -1.76 -1.68
C GLY A 144 2.30 -2.54 -2.36
N MET A 145 2.54 -3.81 -2.71
CA MET A 145 1.52 -4.70 -3.27
C MET A 145 0.34 -4.92 -2.31
N MET A 146 0.60 -5.13 -1.02
CA MET A 146 -0.45 -5.29 0.00
C MET A 146 -1.18 -3.98 0.29
N LEU A 147 -0.47 -2.84 0.32
CA LEU A 147 -1.06 -1.52 0.54
C LEU A 147 -2.02 -1.12 -0.57
N ARG A 148 -1.63 -1.31 -1.83
CA ARG A 148 -2.51 -0.98 -2.97
C ARG A 148 -3.78 -1.82 -2.99
N GLU A 149 -3.71 -3.08 -2.54
CA GLU A 149 -4.93 -3.87 -2.34
C GLU A 149 -5.81 -3.31 -1.20
N CYS A 150 -5.21 -2.81 -0.11
CA CYS A 150 -5.94 -2.09 0.94
C CYS A 150 -6.58 -0.80 0.41
N CYS A 151 -5.92 -0.06 -0.47
CA CYS A 151 -6.44 1.18 -1.07
C CYS A 151 -7.74 0.97 -1.85
N ARG A 152 -8.08 -0.27 -2.26
CA ARG A 152 -9.36 -0.57 -2.93
C ARG A 152 -10.57 -0.41 -2.01
N TYR A 153 -10.37 -0.45 -0.70
CA TYR A 153 -11.43 -0.37 0.30
C TYR A 153 -11.40 1.00 0.97
N GLU A 154 -12.47 1.77 0.78
CA GLU A 154 -12.59 3.15 1.29
C GLU A 154 -12.31 3.27 2.80
N PRO A 155 -12.77 2.37 3.69
CA PRO A 155 -12.46 2.46 5.12
C PRO A 155 -10.96 2.38 5.43
N LEU A 156 -10.21 1.53 4.72
CA LEU A 156 -8.77 1.38 4.92
C LEU A 156 -8.00 2.55 4.33
N ALA A 157 -8.39 3.00 3.14
CA ALA A 157 -7.85 4.20 2.52
C ALA A 157 -8.04 5.42 3.43
N LYS A 158 -9.20 5.56 4.08
CA LYS A 158 -9.48 6.64 5.05
C LYS A 158 -8.51 6.59 6.23
N ILE A 159 -8.28 5.43 6.82
CA ILE A 159 -7.33 5.26 7.93
C ILE A 159 -5.92 5.67 7.50
N MET A 160 -5.47 5.23 6.33
CA MET A 160 -4.14 5.57 5.82
C MET A 160 -4.02 7.08 5.56
N LEU A 161 -4.97 7.65 4.84
CA LEU A 161 -4.95 9.04 4.39
C LEU A 161 -4.98 10.04 5.55
N TYR A 162 -5.77 9.76 6.59
CA TYR A 162 -5.89 10.61 7.78
C TYR A 162 -4.82 10.33 8.86
N SER A 163 -3.88 9.43 8.61
CA SER A 163 -2.76 9.17 9.53
C SER A 163 -1.55 10.06 9.25
N ASP A 164 -0.74 10.34 10.26
CA ASP A 164 0.55 11.03 10.05
C ASP A 164 1.52 10.22 9.16
N GLU A 165 1.35 8.89 9.12
CA GLU A 165 2.15 7.99 8.28
C GLU A 165 1.93 8.28 6.78
N PHE A 166 0.79 8.86 6.37
CA PHE A 166 0.57 9.30 4.99
C PHE A 166 1.66 10.25 4.51
N TYR A 167 2.11 11.16 5.38
CA TYR A 167 3.09 12.18 4.99
C TYR A 167 4.48 11.58 4.72
N LYS A 168 4.73 10.32 5.10
CA LYS A 168 5.97 9.63 4.70
C LYS A 168 6.04 9.33 3.22
N PHE A 169 4.92 9.25 2.51
CA PHE A 169 4.95 9.06 1.06
C PHE A 169 5.67 10.21 0.35
N PHE A 170 5.61 11.45 0.85
CA PHE A 170 6.39 12.56 0.29
C PHE A 170 7.90 12.32 0.34
N HIS A 171 8.38 11.56 1.33
CA HIS A 171 9.77 11.11 1.38
C HIS A 171 10.01 9.89 0.48
N TYR A 172 9.13 8.88 0.53
CA TYR A 172 9.31 7.63 -0.22
C TYR A 172 9.33 7.83 -1.73
N VAL A 173 8.56 8.78 -2.27
CA VAL A 173 8.55 9.10 -3.71
C VAL A 173 9.82 9.79 -4.20
N GLU A 174 10.70 10.21 -3.28
CA GLU A 174 12.00 10.82 -3.58
C GLU A 174 13.18 9.90 -3.30
N MET A 175 12.93 8.62 -2.95
CA MET A 175 13.99 7.66 -2.72
C MET A 175 14.86 7.47 -3.98
N SER A 176 16.16 7.26 -3.77
CA SER A 176 17.12 7.03 -4.86
C SER A 176 16.90 5.71 -5.60
N THR A 177 16.30 4.72 -4.94
CA THR A 177 15.93 3.44 -5.55
C THR A 177 14.66 3.61 -6.39
N PHE A 178 14.84 3.72 -7.71
CA PHE A 178 13.77 4.02 -8.67
C PHE A 178 12.52 3.13 -8.53
N ASP A 179 12.70 1.81 -8.44
CA ASP A 179 11.57 0.87 -8.36
C ASP A 179 10.73 1.11 -7.10
N ILE A 180 11.39 1.39 -5.97
CA ILE A 180 10.72 1.68 -4.69
C ILE A 180 10.00 3.03 -4.75
N ALA A 181 10.67 4.08 -5.26
CA ALA A 181 10.07 5.40 -5.38
C ALA A 181 8.85 5.40 -6.33
N SER A 182 8.94 4.67 -7.45
CA SER A 182 7.85 4.50 -8.41
C SER A 182 6.67 3.73 -7.82
N ASP A 183 6.95 2.66 -7.06
CA ASP A 183 5.94 1.88 -6.36
C ASP A 183 5.25 2.71 -5.26
N ALA A 184 6.03 3.46 -4.46
CA ALA A 184 5.52 4.39 -3.46
C ALA A 184 4.66 5.49 -4.09
N PHE A 185 5.07 6.03 -5.24
CA PHE A 185 4.28 7.03 -5.97
C PHE A 185 2.96 6.45 -6.46
N SER A 186 2.95 5.19 -6.91
CA SER A 186 1.72 4.51 -7.33
C SER A 186 0.73 4.37 -6.16
N THR A 187 1.22 4.00 -4.97
CA THR A 187 0.40 3.91 -3.75
C THR A 187 -0.09 5.29 -3.30
N PHE A 188 0.78 6.31 -3.29
CA PHE A 188 0.45 7.70 -2.96
C PHE A 188 -0.63 8.26 -3.89
N LYS A 189 -0.47 8.06 -5.21
CA LYS A 189 -1.46 8.43 -6.22
C LYS A 189 -2.79 7.72 -5.98
N GLU A 190 -2.78 6.42 -5.72
CA GLU A 190 -4.02 5.65 -5.51
C GLU A 190 -4.81 6.17 -4.31
N LEU A 191 -4.14 6.47 -3.18
CA LEU A 191 -4.75 7.09 -2.00
C LEU A 191 -5.45 8.43 -2.33
N LEU A 192 -4.83 9.27 -3.16
CA LEU A 192 -5.34 10.59 -3.52
C LEU A 192 -6.33 10.59 -4.70
N THR A 193 -6.58 9.46 -5.35
CA THR A 193 -7.38 9.45 -6.59
C THR A 193 -8.42 8.36 -6.68
N LYS A 194 -8.34 7.29 -5.86
CA LYS A 194 -9.28 6.17 -5.91
C LYS A 194 -10.67 6.53 -5.41
N HIS A 195 -10.75 7.04 -4.18
CA HIS A 195 -12.01 7.38 -3.51
C HIS A 195 -12.20 8.89 -3.57
N LYS A 196 -12.90 9.35 -4.62
CA LYS A 196 -12.95 10.76 -5.00
C LYS A 196 -13.48 11.68 -3.89
N MET A 197 -14.59 11.30 -3.26
CA MET A 197 -15.19 12.07 -2.17
C MET A 197 -14.27 12.14 -0.94
N LEU A 198 -13.72 10.99 -0.52
CA LEU A 198 -12.78 10.90 0.59
C LEU A 198 -11.52 11.75 0.36
N SER A 199 -10.95 11.68 -0.84
CA SER A 199 -9.75 12.47 -1.17
C SER A 199 -10.06 13.96 -1.23
N ALA A 200 -11.21 14.36 -1.79
CA ALA A 200 -11.61 15.77 -1.82
C ALA A 200 -11.77 16.33 -0.40
N GLU A 201 -12.50 15.61 0.47
CA GLU A 201 -12.69 15.98 1.88
C GLU A 201 -11.33 16.10 2.59
N PHE A 202 -10.44 15.12 2.41
CA PHE A 202 -9.11 15.15 3.02
C PHE A 202 -8.26 16.33 2.55
N LEU A 203 -8.19 16.55 1.23
CA LEU A 203 -7.38 17.62 0.63
C LEU A 203 -7.91 19.00 0.99
N GLU A 204 -9.22 19.18 1.13
CA GLU A 204 -9.83 20.43 1.57
C GLU A 204 -9.49 20.71 3.04
N ASN A 205 -9.69 19.72 3.92
CA ASN A 205 -9.43 19.86 5.36
C ASN A 205 -7.94 20.02 5.71
N ASN A 206 -7.04 19.48 4.89
CA ASN A 206 -5.59 19.47 5.13
C ASN A 206 -4.81 20.27 4.10
N TYR A 207 -5.48 21.19 3.40
CA TYR A 207 -4.96 21.89 2.23
C TYR A 207 -3.55 22.45 2.44
N ASP A 208 -3.36 23.26 3.48
CA ASP A 208 -2.09 23.96 3.70
C ASP A 208 -0.94 22.98 3.91
N LYS A 209 -1.11 22.02 4.84
CA LYS A 209 -0.08 21.00 5.14
C LYS A 209 0.23 20.13 3.92
N VAL A 210 -0.79 19.71 3.16
CA VAL A 210 -0.59 18.87 1.98
C VAL A 210 0.12 19.64 0.88
N PHE A 211 -0.37 20.81 0.47
CA PHE A 211 0.17 21.53 -0.67
C PHE A 211 1.52 22.22 -0.38
N GLU A 212 1.78 22.63 0.86
CA GLU A 212 3.13 23.06 1.27
C GLU A 212 4.15 21.90 1.12
N THR A 213 3.77 20.69 1.53
CA THR A 213 4.64 19.51 1.37
C THR A 213 4.74 19.10 -0.11
N TYR A 214 3.64 19.19 -0.87
CA TYR A 214 3.58 18.88 -2.30
C TYR A 214 4.46 19.78 -3.15
N GLN A 215 4.60 21.05 -2.77
CA GLN A 215 5.48 22.01 -3.45
C GLN A 215 6.95 21.54 -3.47
N ARG A 216 7.38 20.74 -2.49
CA ARG A 216 8.72 20.13 -2.48
C ARG A 216 8.90 19.14 -3.64
N LEU A 217 7.88 18.32 -3.91
CA LEU A 217 7.89 17.38 -5.04
C LEU A 217 7.93 18.11 -6.40
N LEU A 218 7.22 19.23 -6.51
CA LEU A 218 7.22 20.07 -7.70
C LEU A 218 8.58 20.75 -7.94
N ASN A 219 9.35 20.99 -6.88
CA ASN A 219 10.70 21.55 -6.94
C ASN A 219 11.80 20.48 -6.88
N SER A 220 11.44 19.20 -6.93
CA SER A 220 12.40 18.09 -6.84
C SER A 220 13.44 18.16 -7.96
N GLU A 221 14.69 17.86 -7.63
CA GLU A 221 15.77 17.67 -8.61
C GLU A 221 15.58 16.37 -9.41
N ASN A 222 14.82 15.41 -8.87
CA ASN A 222 14.47 14.20 -9.57
C ASN A 222 13.44 14.50 -10.66
N TYR A 223 13.87 14.43 -11.92
CA TYR A 223 13.02 14.67 -13.09
C TYR A 223 11.76 13.80 -13.09
N VAL A 224 11.85 12.52 -12.71
CA VAL A 224 10.71 11.60 -12.71
C VAL A 224 9.71 12.01 -11.64
N THR A 225 10.17 12.24 -10.40
CA THR A 225 9.34 12.71 -9.30
C THR A 225 8.63 14.01 -9.68
N ARG A 226 9.39 15.01 -10.17
CA ARG A 226 8.85 16.31 -10.57
C ARG A 226 7.78 16.18 -11.65
N ARG A 227 8.03 15.37 -12.69
CA ARG A 227 7.07 15.12 -13.78
C ARG A 227 5.81 14.43 -13.28
N GLN A 228 5.96 13.36 -12.49
CA GLN A 228 4.81 12.59 -12.00
C GLN A 228 3.98 13.40 -10.99
N ALA A 229 4.62 14.18 -10.12
CA ALA A 229 3.95 15.10 -9.21
C ALA A 229 3.17 16.18 -9.99
N LEU A 230 3.77 16.77 -11.02
CA LEU A 230 3.07 17.78 -11.83
C LEU A 230 1.86 17.20 -12.57
N LYS A 231 2.00 15.99 -13.12
CA LYS A 231 0.89 15.27 -13.74
C LYS A 231 -0.23 14.97 -12.75
N LEU A 232 0.11 14.44 -11.58
CA LEU A 232 -0.87 14.14 -10.53
C LEU A 232 -1.55 15.42 -10.03
N LEU A 233 -0.83 16.53 -9.88
CA LEU A 233 -1.42 17.83 -9.56
C LEU A 233 -2.48 18.22 -10.60
N GLY A 234 -2.16 18.10 -11.90
CA GLY A 234 -3.13 18.35 -12.98
C GLY A 234 -4.37 17.46 -12.86
N GLU A 235 -4.19 16.16 -12.62
CA GLU A 235 -5.30 15.22 -12.40
C GLU A 235 -6.17 15.61 -11.19
N LEU A 236 -5.56 16.05 -10.08
CA LEU A 236 -6.27 16.46 -8.87
C LEU A 236 -7.07 17.75 -9.10
N LEU A 237 -6.47 18.76 -9.71
CA LEU A 237 -7.11 20.06 -9.93
C LEU A 237 -8.22 20.01 -10.99
N LEU A 238 -8.13 19.09 -11.95
CA LEU A 238 -9.16 18.90 -12.98
C LEU A 238 -10.33 18.02 -12.52
N ASP A 239 -10.21 17.36 -11.37
CA ASP A 239 -11.29 16.52 -10.85
C ASP A 239 -12.42 17.41 -10.29
N ARG A 240 -13.66 17.17 -10.75
CA ARG A 240 -14.83 17.95 -10.35
C ARG A 240 -15.10 17.97 -8.84
N HIS A 241 -14.69 16.91 -8.12
CA HIS A 241 -14.89 16.85 -6.66
C HIS A 241 -13.91 17.77 -5.93
N ASN A 242 -12.82 18.16 -6.58
CA ASN A 242 -11.78 19.03 -6.03
C ASN A 242 -11.98 20.50 -6.42
N PHE A 243 -13.20 20.93 -6.79
CA PHE A 243 -13.45 22.30 -7.26
C PHE A 243 -12.96 23.36 -6.26
N THR A 244 -13.27 23.21 -4.96
CA THR A 244 -12.82 24.14 -3.91
C THR A 244 -11.30 24.20 -3.81
N ILE A 245 -10.65 23.04 -3.82
CA ILE A 245 -9.18 22.89 -3.78
C ILE A 245 -8.54 23.56 -5.01
N MET A 246 -9.11 23.30 -6.19
CA MET A 246 -8.68 23.89 -7.45
C MET A 246 -8.75 25.41 -7.40
N THR A 247 -9.90 25.98 -7.03
CA THR A 247 -10.10 27.43 -6.93
C THR A 247 -9.12 28.07 -5.94
N ARG A 248 -8.89 27.44 -4.79
CA ARG A 248 -7.90 27.92 -3.81
C ARG A 248 -6.47 27.84 -4.37
N TYR A 249 -6.14 26.81 -5.14
CA TYR A 249 -4.80 26.63 -5.70
C TYR A 249 -4.45 27.65 -6.77
N ILE A 250 -5.37 27.93 -7.71
CA ILE A 250 -5.11 28.82 -8.83
C ILE A 250 -5.17 30.32 -8.46
N THR A 251 -5.86 30.66 -7.37
CA THR A 251 -5.94 32.05 -6.89
C THR A 251 -4.69 32.49 -6.14
N ASN A 252 -3.83 31.55 -5.73
CA ASN A 252 -2.53 31.85 -5.13
C ASN A 252 -1.51 32.30 -6.20
N PRO A 253 -0.98 33.54 -6.12
CA PRO A 253 -0.01 34.05 -7.09
C PRO A 253 1.29 33.24 -7.17
N ASP A 254 1.75 32.65 -6.05
CA ASP A 254 2.98 31.87 -6.02
C ASP A 254 2.84 30.56 -6.80
N ASN A 255 1.67 29.91 -6.71
CA ASN A 255 1.35 28.72 -7.50
C ASN A 255 1.31 29.04 -9.00
N LEU A 256 0.72 30.17 -9.38
CA LEU A 256 0.68 30.61 -10.78
C LEU A 256 2.10 30.90 -11.29
N LYS A 257 2.92 31.61 -10.52
CA LYS A 257 4.31 31.90 -10.84
C LYS A 257 5.12 30.61 -11.02
N LEU A 258 4.91 29.61 -10.16
CA LEU A 258 5.54 28.30 -10.28
C LEU A 258 5.18 27.62 -11.62
N MET A 259 3.89 27.56 -11.96
CA MET A 259 3.44 26.97 -13.22
C MET A 259 4.01 27.71 -14.45
N MET A 260 4.05 29.04 -14.41
CA MET A 260 4.63 29.87 -15.48
C MET A 260 6.13 29.63 -15.65
N ASN A 261 6.87 29.42 -14.56
CA ASN A 261 8.28 29.04 -14.63
C ASN A 261 8.44 27.63 -15.23
N MET A 262 7.58 26.69 -14.87
CA MET A 262 7.62 25.32 -15.43
C MET A 262 7.30 25.28 -16.94
N LEU A 263 6.48 26.20 -17.46
CA LEU A 263 6.26 26.37 -18.90
C LEU A 263 7.53 26.79 -19.68
N ARG A 264 8.55 27.30 -18.97
CA ARG A 264 9.83 27.73 -19.55
C ARG A 264 10.97 26.73 -19.32
N GLU A 265 10.69 25.60 -18.67
CA GLU A 265 11.67 24.53 -18.43
C GLU A 265 12.22 23.97 -19.74
N LYS A 266 13.44 23.40 -19.72
CA LYS A 266 14.02 22.77 -20.93
C LYS A 266 13.25 21.52 -21.39
N SER A 267 12.59 20.83 -20.45
CA SER A 267 11.88 19.58 -20.75
C SER A 267 10.49 19.83 -21.30
N ARG A 268 10.25 19.44 -22.56
CA ARG A 268 8.92 19.51 -23.21
C ARG A 268 7.83 18.77 -22.44
N ASN A 269 8.17 17.67 -21.77
CA ASN A 269 7.20 16.91 -20.98
C ASN A 269 6.76 17.70 -19.73
N ILE A 270 7.68 18.40 -19.06
CA ILE A 270 7.33 19.26 -17.92
C ILE A 270 6.48 20.44 -18.40
N GLN A 271 6.86 21.08 -19.51
CA GLN A 271 6.07 22.15 -20.11
C GLN A 271 4.63 21.70 -20.42
N PHE A 272 4.48 20.49 -20.98
CA PHE A 272 3.18 19.94 -21.33
C PHE A 272 2.29 19.69 -20.10
N GLU A 273 2.82 19.07 -19.05
CA GLU A 273 2.07 18.87 -17.80
C GLU A 273 1.77 20.21 -17.10
N ALA A 274 2.71 21.16 -17.10
CA ALA A 274 2.50 22.50 -16.56
C ALA A 274 1.40 23.26 -17.30
N PHE A 275 1.30 23.08 -18.63
CA PHE A 275 0.25 23.67 -19.44
C PHE A 275 -1.14 23.17 -19.04
N HIS A 276 -1.27 21.88 -18.72
CA HIS A 276 -2.54 21.33 -18.24
C HIS A 276 -3.01 21.99 -16.94
N VAL A 277 -2.09 22.25 -16.00
CA VAL A 277 -2.40 22.99 -14.76
C VAL A 277 -2.69 24.47 -15.06
N PHE A 278 -1.85 25.12 -15.87
CA PHE A 278 -1.97 26.53 -16.21
C PHE A 278 -3.29 26.87 -16.92
N LYS A 279 -3.75 26.01 -17.84
CA LYS A 279 -5.03 26.18 -18.55
C LYS A 279 -6.21 26.33 -17.58
N VAL A 280 -6.21 25.61 -16.46
CA VAL A 280 -7.27 25.67 -15.45
C VAL A 280 -7.43 27.07 -14.89
N SER A 281 -6.30 27.76 -14.64
CA SER A 281 -6.31 29.14 -14.19
C SER A 281 -7.07 30.04 -15.17
N PHE A 282 -6.81 29.93 -16.48
CA PHE A 282 -7.44 30.80 -17.49
C PHE A 282 -8.92 30.50 -17.73
N SER A 283 -9.32 29.22 -17.75
CA SER A 283 -10.72 28.85 -18.02
C SER A 283 -11.69 29.37 -16.96
N LEU A 284 -11.24 29.61 -15.73
CA LEU A 284 -12.09 30.18 -14.67
C LEU A 284 -12.18 31.71 -14.76
N TYR A 285 -11.08 32.42 -15.01
CA TYR A 285 -11.11 33.87 -15.24
C TYR A 285 -12.00 34.26 -16.43
N SER A 286 -12.08 33.38 -17.45
CA SER A 286 -12.92 33.57 -18.64
C SER A 286 -14.42 33.43 -18.35
N ASN A 287 -14.81 32.72 -17.29
CA ASN A 287 -16.21 32.48 -16.92
C ASN A 287 -16.71 33.44 -15.83
N THR A 288 -15.82 34.20 -15.20
CA THR A 288 -16.13 35.20 -14.16
C THR A 288 -16.03 36.65 -14.67
N SER A 289 -15.71 36.84 -15.94
CA SER A 289 -15.66 38.14 -16.64
C SER A 289 -16.82 38.24 -17.63
#